data_AF-A0AAW5MTG9-F1
#
_entry.id   AF-A0AAW5MTG9-F1
#
_cell.length_a   1.000
_cell.length_b   1.000
_cell.length_c   1.000
_cell.angle_alpha   90.00
_cell.angle_beta   90.00
_cell.angle_gamma   90.00
#
_symmetry.space_group_name_H-M   'P 1'
#
loop_
_entity.id
_entity.type
_entity.pdbx_description
1 polymer ?
#
loop_
_entity_poly.entity_id
_entity_poly.type
_entity_poly.pdbx_seq_one_letter_code
_entity_poly.pdbx_strand_id
1 'polypeptide(L)'
;WAGGKGDPIGVIEAGMEAVRTATGLRPNLMTMGAGVMALLKFHPAIQAAIGANERKRITTEILQDLFQIEEIVIGAPVSLPSM
;
A
#
# COMPACT_ATOMS: atom_id res chain seq x y z
N TRP A 1 -11.94 -0.13 -0.87
CA TRP A 1 -11.00 -1.15 -1.39
C TRP A 1 -11.60 -2.55 -1.31
N ALA A 2 -12.37 -2.85 -0.25
CA ALA A 2 -13.17 -4.07 -0.20
C ALA A 2 -14.09 -4.20 -1.45
N GLY A 3 -14.18 -5.42 -1.97
CA GLY A 3 -14.96 -5.73 -3.18
C GLY A 3 -14.34 -5.27 -4.50
N GLY A 4 -13.04 -4.93 -4.52
CA GLY A 4 -12.34 -4.49 -5.74
C GLY A 4 -12.78 -3.11 -6.25
N LYS A 5 -13.49 -2.34 -5.41
CA LYS A 5 -13.99 -1.00 -5.71
C LYS A 5 -13.13 0.07 -5.05
N GLY A 6 -13.02 1.20 -5.75
CA GLY A 6 -12.27 2.38 -5.34
C GLY A 6 -10.91 2.46 -6.04
N ASP A 7 -10.18 3.53 -5.73
CA ASP A 7 -8.85 3.78 -6.27
C ASP A 7 -7.82 3.83 -5.13
N PRO A 8 -7.26 2.68 -4.73
CA PRO A 8 -6.22 2.65 -3.70
C PRO A 8 -4.96 3.42 -4.10
N ILE A 9 -4.63 3.44 -5.40
CA ILE A 9 -3.42 4.12 -5.89
C ILE A 9 -3.60 5.62 -5.72
N GLY A 10 -4.70 6.19 -6.23
CA GLY A 10 -4.98 7.61 -6.09
C GLY A 10 -5.11 8.08 -4.64
N VAL A 11 -5.66 7.24 -3.75
CA VAL A 11 -5.71 7.57 -2.30
C VAL A 11 -4.31 7.63 -1.69
N ILE A 12 -3.43 6.68 -2.02
CA ILE A 12 -2.06 6.66 -1.50
C ILE A 12 -1.26 7.85 -2.08
N GLU A 13 -1.36 8.11 -3.38
CA GLU A 13 -0.70 9.25 -4.03
C GLU A 13 -1.15 10.59 -3.44
N ALA A 14 -2.46 10.77 -3.22
CA ALA A 14 -2.99 11.97 -2.57
C ALA A 14 -2.43 12.14 -1.14
N GLY A 15 -2.29 11.03 -0.40
CA GLY A 15 -1.65 11.03 0.91
C GLY A 15 -0.17 11.41 0.85
N MET A 16 0.58 10.86 -0.11
CA MET A 16 1.99 11.21 -0.31
C MET A 16 2.17 12.68 -0.67
N GLU A 17 1.31 13.22 -1.54
CA GLU A 17 1.34 14.62 -1.92
C GLU A 17 0.94 15.55 -0.77
N ALA A 18 0.01 15.14 0.09
CA ALA A 18 -0.33 15.88 1.30
C ALA A 18 0.87 15.95 2.27
N VAL A 19 1.57 14.83 2.51
CA VAL A 19 2.79 14.79 3.34
C VAL A 19 3.90 15.63 2.72
N ARG A 20 4.11 15.52 1.40
CA ARG A 20 5.10 16.31 0.67
C ARG A 20 4.82 17.80 0.74
N THR A 21 3.55 18.19 0.62
CA THR A 21 3.12 19.59 0.73
C THR A 21 3.32 20.12 2.15
N ALA A 22 3.07 19.30 3.17
CA ALA A 22 3.19 19.69 4.57
C ALA A 22 4.64 19.75 5.07
N THR A 23 5.50 18.83 4.61
CA THR A 23 6.86 18.65 5.16
C THR A 23 7.97 19.04 4.19
N GLY A 24 7.66 19.21 2.90
CA GLY A 24 8.64 19.41 1.83
C GLY A 24 9.39 18.15 1.41
N LEU A 25 9.10 17.00 2.02
CA LEU A 25 9.80 15.74 1.79
C LEU A 25 8.82 14.65 1.33
N ARG A 26 9.26 13.77 0.44
CA ARG A 26 8.48 12.58 0.11
C ARG A 26 8.48 11.62 1.30
N PRO A 27 7.34 11.00 1.63
CA PRO A 27 7.31 9.98 2.66
C PRO A 27 8.17 8.78 2.26
N ASN A 28 8.95 8.28 3.20
CA ASN A 28 9.81 7.10 3.02
C ASN A 28 9.29 5.85 3.75
N LEU A 29 8.31 6.01 4.65
CA LEU A 29 7.70 4.94 5.42
C LEU A 29 6.18 4.96 5.27
N MET A 30 5.59 3.81 4.97
CA MET A 30 4.14 3.60 5.02
C MET A 30 3.81 2.44 5.95
N THR A 31 2.89 2.67 6.89
CA THR A 31 2.37 1.62 7.77
C THR A 31 0.94 1.27 7.39
N MET A 32 0.62 -0.02 7.28
CA MET A 32 -0.75 -0.47 7.01
C MET A 32 -1.11 -1.73 7.78
N GLY A 33 -2.40 -1.96 8.03
CA GLY A 33 -2.87 -3.20 8.67
C GLY A 33 -2.83 -4.41 7.73
N ALA A 34 -2.68 -5.61 8.29
CA ALA A 34 -2.69 -6.87 7.53
C ALA A 34 -3.95 -7.05 6.66
N GLY A 35 -5.12 -6.57 7.13
CA GLY A 35 -6.36 -6.60 6.34
C GLY A 35 -6.31 -5.72 5.10
N VAL A 36 -5.62 -4.58 5.16
CA VAL A 36 -5.41 -3.68 4.02
C VAL A 36 -4.49 -4.32 2.98
N MET A 37 -3.40 -4.96 3.44
CA MET A 37 -2.52 -5.73 2.56
C MET A 37 -3.27 -6.86 1.85
N ALA A 38 -4.14 -7.58 2.55
CA ALA A 38 -4.96 -8.62 1.93
C ALA A 38 -5.89 -8.07 0.85
N LEU A 39 -6.45 -6.87 1.05
CA LEU A 39 -7.30 -6.21 0.05
C LEU A 39 -6.50 -5.72 -1.17
N LEU A 40 -5.33 -5.12 -0.95
CA LEU A 40 -4.45 -4.65 -2.03
C LEU A 40 -3.97 -5.78 -2.94
N LYS A 41 -3.65 -6.95 -2.35
CA LYS A 41 -3.19 -8.15 -3.08
C LYS A 41 -4.14 -8.63 -4.18
N PHE A 42 -5.44 -8.41 -4.02
CA PHE A 42 -6.47 -8.84 -4.97
C PHE A 42 -7.13 -7.67 -5.70
N HIS A 43 -6.61 -6.45 -5.54
CA HIS A 43 -7.26 -5.28 -6.12
C HIS A 43 -6.95 -5.15 -7.62
N PRO A 44 -7.96 -5.01 -8.50
CA PRO A 44 -7.76 -4.98 -9.95
C PRO A 44 -6.89 -3.80 -10.40
N ALA A 45 -6.98 -2.64 -9.75
CA ALA A 45 -6.14 -1.48 -10.06
C ALA A 45 -4.64 -1.76 -9.83
N ILE A 46 -4.28 -2.48 -8.76
CA ILE A 46 -2.89 -2.84 -8.46
C ILE A 46 -2.39 -3.88 -9.46
N GLN A 47 -3.24 -4.87 -9.80
CA GLN A 47 -2.92 -5.86 -10.82
C GLN A 47 -2.71 -5.24 -12.21
N ALA A 48 -3.50 -4.22 -12.56
CA ALA A 48 -3.34 -3.47 -13.80
C ALA A 48 -2.03 -2.67 -13.82
N ALA A 49 -1.65 -2.06 -12.68
CA ALA A 49 -0.44 -1.26 -12.57
C ALA A 49 0.86 -2.09 -12.64
N ILE A 50 0.84 -3.33 -12.14
CA ILE A 50 2.00 -4.26 -12.19
C ILE A 50 2.19 -4.88 -13.58
N GLY A 51 1.15 -4.85 -14.42
CA GLY A 51 1.16 -5.47 -15.74
C GLY A 51 0.75 -6.94 -15.71
N ALA A 52 -0.06 -7.34 -16.70
CA ALA A 52 -0.79 -8.60 -16.73
C ALA A 52 0.06 -9.90 -16.71
N ASN A 53 1.39 -9.80 -16.87
CA ASN A 53 2.25 -10.95 -17.14
C ASN A 53 3.17 -11.38 -15.99
N GLU A 54 3.45 -10.52 -15.00
CA GLU A 54 4.43 -10.84 -13.96
C GLU A 54 3.76 -11.12 -12.61
N ARG A 55 3.52 -12.42 -12.40
CA ARG A 55 3.32 -13.10 -11.11
C ARG A 55 2.05 -12.72 -10.34
N LYS A 56 1.16 -13.71 -10.19
CA LYS A 56 -0.07 -13.74 -9.38
C LYS A 56 0.12 -13.44 -7.87
N ARG A 57 1.30 -13.01 -7.41
CA ARG A 57 1.63 -12.81 -6.00
C ARG A 57 2.15 -11.39 -5.80
N ILE A 58 1.27 -10.50 -5.38
CA ILE A 58 1.61 -9.14 -4.95
C ILE A 58 2.35 -9.26 -3.61
N THR A 59 3.64 -8.93 -3.62
CA THR A 59 4.50 -8.88 -2.44
C THR A 59 4.71 -7.43 -2.00
N THR A 60 5.28 -7.25 -0.81
CA THR A 60 5.59 -5.93 -0.23
C THR A 60 6.58 -5.15 -1.07
N GLU A 61 7.54 -5.84 -1.69
CA GLU A 61 8.61 -5.24 -2.49
C GLU A 61 8.02 -4.61 -3.77
N ILE A 62 7.07 -5.29 -4.41
CA ILE A 62 6.37 -4.75 -5.58
C ILE A 62 5.57 -3.50 -5.21
N LEU A 63 4.99 -3.47 -4.01
CA LEU A 63 4.26 -2.29 -3.53
C LEU A 63 5.22 -1.13 -3.20
N GLN A 64 6.40 -1.41 -2.65
CA GLN A 64 7.45 -0.41 -2.44
C GLN A 64 7.87 0.21 -3.77
N ASP A 65 8.10 -0.61 -4.79
CA ASP A 65 8.44 -0.15 -6.14
C ASP A 65 7.29 0.65 -6.78
N LEU A 66 6.06 0.17 -6.66
CA LEU A 66 4.87 0.81 -7.23
C LEU A 66 4.62 2.20 -6.62
N PHE A 67 4.74 2.32 -5.30
CA PHE A 67 4.49 3.58 -4.59
C PHE A 67 5.75 4.44 -4.43
N GLN A 68 6.93 3.94 -4.81
CA GLN A 68 8.23 4.56 -4.60
C GLN A 68 8.49 4.93 -3.13
N ILE A 69 8.14 4.02 -2.22
CA ILE A 69 8.33 4.19 -0.77
C ILE A 69 9.41 3.22 -0.32
N GLU A 70 10.40 3.71 0.44
CA GLU A 70 11.54 2.90 0.89
C GLU A 70 11.12 1.74 1.79
N GLU A 71 10.18 1.96 2.71
CA GLU A 71 9.75 0.95 3.67
C GLU A 71 8.22 0.86 3.78
N ILE A 72 7.68 -0.35 3.62
CA ILE A 72 6.27 -0.65 3.91
C ILE A 72 6.21 -1.62 5.10
N VAL A 73 5.68 -1.14 6.22
CA VAL A 73 5.50 -1.93 7.44
C VAL A 73 4.06 -2.41 7.53
N ILE A 74 3.89 -3.73 7.65
CA ILE A 74 2.57 -4.34 7.86
C ILE A 74 2.36 -4.54 9.36
N GLY A 75 1.45 -3.77 9.94
CA GLY A 75 0.93 -4.00 11.28
C GLY A 75 0.14 -5.31 11.30
N ALA A 76 0.77 -6.36 11.84
CA ALA A 76 0.17 -7.67 12.07
C ALA A 76 -0.55 -7.87 13.43
N PRO A 77 -0.57 -6.97 14.44
CA PRO A 77 -1.18 -7.31 15.71
C PRO A 77 -2.70 -7.24 15.61
N VAL A 78 -3.36 -8.40 15.76
CA VAL A 78 -4.82 -8.49 15.95
C VAL A 78 -5.19 -8.19 17.43
N SER A 79 -4.23 -8.35 18.34
CA SER A 79 -4.25 -7.91 19.73
C SER A 79 -2.80 -7.81 20.21
N LEU A 80 -2.42 -6.74 20.91
CA LEU A 80 -1.26 -6.74 21.80
C LEU A 80 -1.73 -7.33 23.15
N PRO A 81 -0.98 -8.23 23.80
CA PRO A 81 -1.27 -8.54 25.20
C PRO A 81 -1.12 -7.24 26.01
N SER A 82 -2.13 -6.93 26.81
CA SER A 82 -2.08 -5.82 27.77
C SER A 82 -0.92 -6.09 28.72
N MET A 83 0.18 -5.33 28.55
CA MET A 83 1.19 -5.19 29.60
C MET A 83 0.66 -4.27 30.70
#